data_AF-A0A7K3XPM2-F1
#
_entry.id   AF-A0A7K3XPM2-F1
#
_cell.length_a   1.000
_cell.length_b   1.000
_cell.length_c   1.000
_cell.angle_alpha   90.00
_cell.angle_beta   90.00
_cell.angle_gamma   90.00
#
_symmetry.space_group_name_H-M   'P 1'
#
loop_
_entity.id
_entity.type
_entity.pdbx_description
1 polymer ?
#
loop_
_entity_poly.entity_id
_entity_poly.type
_entity_poly.pdbx_seq_one_letter_code
_entity_poly.pdbx_strand_id
1 'polypeptide(L)'
;MENIRNLTLKMEGNEQIISLLSRNDAIVKMVSKFQVAVEELNSKQKKLEYQHALLGKDLSPIEIVKNDRRKELEDRTMTVVRIMQVFAHDKKKSKLQSKLFHITTDYIQNCLDKELIKLSKNIWLIANKHGGYALTFVDKIKSALNPENLKITTKFEKEFGLNQDMLRNIEDANLSFIEAMLLFEEAMNEKEDLLFKIKKINKQIKKLLADKVDHLALMFENDHPVFYKEYRIIRDKQLQKLPKESIDQETDFADLLLDDVQTKPTLKTSKAPKKAKPVIK
;
A
#
# COMPACT_ATOMS: atom_id res chain seq x y z
N MET A 1 2.22 13.57 -7.67
CA MET A 1 1.41 14.73 -8.13
C MET A 1 1.47 14.97 -9.65
N GLU A 2 2.51 14.54 -10.36
CA GLU A 2 2.66 14.74 -11.81
C GLU A 2 1.59 14.04 -12.68
N ASN A 3 1.05 12.91 -12.21
CA ASN A 3 -0.01 12.17 -12.90
C ASN A 3 -1.38 12.86 -12.92
N ILE A 4 -1.71 13.68 -11.92
CA ILE A 4 -3.05 14.30 -11.79
C ILE A 4 -3.17 15.50 -12.72
N ARG A 5 -2.18 16.40 -12.75
CA ARG A 5 -2.18 17.55 -13.67
C ARG A 5 -2.24 17.13 -15.14
N ASN A 6 -1.49 16.08 -15.50
CA ASN A 6 -1.56 15.50 -16.83
C ASN A 6 -2.94 14.91 -17.15
N LEU A 7 -3.65 14.39 -16.14
CA LEU A 7 -5.02 13.90 -16.32
C LEU A 7 -6.00 15.05 -16.56
N THR A 8 -5.91 16.12 -15.79
CA THR A 8 -6.75 17.32 -15.93
C THR A 8 -6.61 17.92 -17.33
N LEU A 9 -5.37 18.07 -17.82
CA LEU A 9 -5.12 18.56 -19.19
C LEU A 9 -5.70 17.64 -20.27
N LYS A 10 -5.64 16.31 -20.07
CA LYS A 10 -6.25 15.33 -20.99
C LYS A 10 -7.78 15.48 -21.01
N MET A 11 -8.42 15.68 -19.85
CA MET A 11 -9.85 15.89 -19.73
C MET A 11 -10.31 17.18 -20.41
N GLU A 12 -9.64 18.30 -20.15
CA GLU A 12 -9.92 19.58 -20.82
C GLU A 12 -9.85 19.48 -22.35
N GLY A 13 -8.85 18.74 -22.87
CA GLY A 13 -8.74 18.48 -24.31
C GLY A 13 -9.92 17.69 -24.88
N ASN A 14 -10.40 16.67 -24.16
CA ASN A 14 -11.57 15.90 -24.58
C ASN A 14 -12.85 16.76 -24.56
N GLU A 15 -13.02 17.60 -23.54
CA GLU A 15 -14.16 18.51 -23.42
C GLU A 15 -14.21 19.51 -24.58
N GLN A 16 -13.07 20.04 -25.00
CA GLN A 16 -13.00 20.94 -26.17
C GLN A 16 -13.45 20.25 -27.45
N ILE A 17 -13.04 18.99 -27.66
CA ILE A 17 -13.49 18.18 -28.81
C ILE A 17 -14.99 17.93 -28.74
N ILE A 18 -15.51 17.49 -27.58
CA ILE A 18 -16.94 17.21 -27.39
C ILE A 18 -17.76 18.49 -27.59
N SER A 19 -17.30 19.64 -27.09
CA SER A 19 -17.96 20.93 -27.25
C SER A 19 -18.04 21.35 -28.72
N LEU A 20 -16.95 21.19 -29.48
CA LEU A 20 -16.95 21.47 -30.92
C LEU A 20 -17.93 20.56 -31.68
N LEU A 21 -17.91 19.26 -31.40
CA LEU A 21 -18.80 18.28 -32.04
C LEU A 21 -20.27 18.58 -31.71
N SER A 22 -20.55 18.98 -30.47
CA SER A 22 -21.91 19.30 -30.01
C SER A 22 -22.46 20.58 -30.64
N ARG A 23 -21.59 21.58 -30.92
CA ARG A 23 -21.97 22.81 -31.65
C ARG A 23 -22.26 22.56 -33.12
N ASN A 24 -21.67 21.50 -33.69
CA ASN A 24 -21.80 21.09 -35.09
C ASN A 24 -22.65 19.83 -35.23
N ASP A 25 -23.64 19.62 -34.35
CA ASP A 25 -24.47 18.41 -34.27
C ASP A 25 -25.17 18.07 -35.60
N ALA A 26 -25.56 19.07 -36.38
CA ALA A 26 -26.13 18.86 -37.72
C ALA A 26 -25.16 18.15 -38.67
N ILE A 27 -23.86 18.47 -38.62
CA ILE A 27 -22.80 17.82 -39.42
C ILE A 27 -22.58 16.40 -38.89
N VAL A 28 -22.51 16.24 -37.56
CA VAL A 28 -22.29 14.94 -36.90
C VAL A 28 -23.41 13.94 -37.23
N LYS A 29 -24.67 14.41 -37.31
CA LYS A 29 -25.84 13.59 -37.63
C LYS A 29 -25.93 13.17 -39.10
N MET A 30 -25.16 13.77 -40.00
CA MET A 30 -25.12 13.34 -41.41
C MET A 30 -24.57 11.91 -41.56
N VAL A 31 -23.75 11.46 -40.61
CA VAL A 31 -23.21 10.11 -40.58
C VAL A 31 -23.59 9.44 -39.26
N SER A 32 -24.50 8.47 -39.31
CA SER A 32 -25.01 7.78 -38.10
C SER A 32 -23.89 7.17 -37.24
N LYS A 33 -22.85 6.60 -37.87
CA LYS A 33 -21.67 6.08 -37.17
C LYS A 33 -20.89 7.16 -36.43
N PHE A 34 -20.91 8.40 -36.92
CA PHE A 34 -20.24 9.52 -36.29
C PHE A 34 -20.99 9.98 -35.05
N GLN A 35 -22.30 10.14 -35.15
CA GLN A 35 -23.17 10.40 -33.99
C GLN A 35 -22.94 9.38 -32.87
N VAL A 36 -22.98 8.08 -33.18
CA VAL A 36 -22.75 7.02 -32.18
C VAL A 36 -21.37 7.13 -31.54
N ALA A 37 -20.33 7.45 -32.31
CA ALA A 37 -18.98 7.64 -31.77
C ALA A 37 -18.89 8.85 -30.83
N VAL A 38 -19.57 9.95 -31.15
CA VAL A 38 -19.62 11.16 -30.30
C VAL A 38 -20.39 10.90 -29.00
N GLU A 39 -21.51 10.20 -29.06
CA GLU A 39 -22.27 9.79 -27.87
C GLU A 39 -21.44 8.86 -26.96
N GLU A 40 -20.73 7.89 -27.56
CA GLU A 40 -19.81 7.01 -26.84
C GLU A 40 -18.67 7.80 -26.17
N LEU A 41 -18.10 8.78 -26.88
CA LEU A 41 -17.05 9.66 -26.37
C LEU A 41 -17.52 10.47 -25.16
N ASN A 42 -18.69 11.10 -25.27
CA ASN A 42 -19.30 11.88 -24.19
C ASN A 42 -19.60 11.00 -22.97
N SER A 43 -20.14 9.79 -23.17
CA SER A 43 -20.37 8.83 -22.08
C SER A 43 -19.08 8.44 -21.36
N LYS A 44 -18.00 8.17 -22.09
CA LYS A 44 -16.69 7.84 -21.49
C LYS A 44 -16.07 9.03 -20.76
N GLN A 45 -16.20 10.25 -21.29
CA GLN A 45 -15.71 11.47 -20.65
C GLN A 45 -16.42 11.72 -19.30
N LYS A 46 -17.75 11.60 -19.25
CA LYS A 46 -18.50 11.70 -17.97
C LYS A 46 -18.06 10.66 -16.94
N LYS A 47 -17.78 9.43 -17.39
CA LYS A 47 -17.22 8.38 -16.50
C LYS A 47 -15.84 8.75 -16.00
N LEU A 48 -14.99 9.33 -16.85
CA LEU A 48 -13.65 9.79 -16.46
C LEU A 48 -13.72 10.90 -15.41
N GLU A 49 -14.60 11.90 -15.60
CA GLU A 49 -14.85 12.98 -14.64
C GLU A 49 -15.29 12.47 -13.29
N TYR A 50 -16.27 11.56 -13.28
CA TYR A 50 -16.76 10.94 -12.05
C TYR A 50 -15.66 10.20 -11.29
N GLN A 51 -14.87 9.37 -11.98
CA GLN A 51 -13.77 8.62 -11.36
C GLN A 51 -12.65 9.55 -10.86
N HIS A 52 -12.34 10.62 -11.61
CA HIS A 52 -11.35 11.62 -11.20
C HIS A 52 -11.78 12.37 -9.94
N ALA A 53 -13.06 12.74 -9.84
CA ALA A 53 -13.61 13.36 -8.63
C ALA A 53 -13.47 12.45 -7.39
N LEU A 54 -13.72 11.14 -7.56
CA LEU A 54 -13.53 10.16 -6.48
C LEU A 54 -12.05 10.01 -6.06
N LEU A 55 -11.14 10.03 -7.03
CA LEU A 55 -9.69 9.96 -6.77
C LEU A 55 -9.21 11.18 -5.95
N GLY A 56 -9.85 12.33 -6.15
CA GLY A 56 -9.56 13.58 -5.45
C GLY A 56 -9.94 13.61 -3.96
N LYS A 57 -10.54 12.55 -3.42
CA LYS A 57 -10.82 12.46 -1.98
C LYS A 57 -9.53 12.57 -1.16
N ASP A 58 -9.54 13.43 -0.15
CA ASP A 58 -8.39 13.65 0.72
C ASP A 58 -8.21 12.46 1.69
N LEU A 59 -6.99 11.93 1.76
CA LEU A 59 -6.62 10.85 2.69
C LEU A 59 -5.89 11.39 3.93
N SER A 60 -5.54 12.68 3.95
CA SER A 60 -4.82 13.30 5.06
C SER A 60 -5.49 13.03 6.43
N PRO A 61 -6.83 13.06 6.57
CA PRO A 61 -7.45 12.73 7.86
C PRO A 61 -7.17 11.30 8.34
N ILE A 62 -7.19 10.32 7.44
CA ILE A 62 -6.95 8.91 7.77
C ILE A 62 -5.46 8.70 8.08
N GLU A 63 -4.58 9.36 7.33
CA GLU A 63 -3.14 9.33 7.56
C GLU A 63 -2.75 9.95 8.91
N ILE A 64 -3.34 11.10 9.26
CA ILE A 64 -3.14 11.75 10.57
C ILE A 64 -3.55 10.80 11.69
N VAL A 65 -4.74 10.20 11.61
CA VAL A 65 -5.20 9.22 12.62
C VAL A 65 -4.23 8.04 12.72
N LYS A 66 -3.75 7.49 11.61
CA LYS A 66 -2.75 6.42 11.62
C LYS A 66 -1.48 6.84 12.35
N ASN A 67 -0.97 8.03 12.05
CA ASN A 67 0.27 8.56 12.65
C ASN A 67 0.12 8.88 14.14
N ASP A 68 -1.04 9.38 14.55
CA ASP A 68 -1.35 9.61 15.97
C ASP A 68 -1.37 8.28 16.75
N ARG A 69 -2.01 7.24 16.20
CA ARG A 69 -2.01 5.89 16.80
C ARG A 69 -0.64 5.25 16.79
N ARG A 70 0.17 5.50 15.75
CA ARG A 70 1.56 5.07 15.70
C ARG A 70 2.35 5.66 16.87
N LYS A 71 2.29 6.98 17.03
CA LYS A 71 2.99 7.69 18.09
C LYS A 71 2.56 7.23 19.48
N GLU A 72 1.27 7.01 19.68
CA GLU A 72 0.73 6.45 20.92
C GLU A 72 1.33 5.06 21.23
N LEU A 73 1.46 4.20 20.22
CA LEU A 73 2.09 2.89 20.36
C LEU A 73 3.60 3.00 20.67
N GLU A 74 4.31 3.92 20.01
CA GLU A 74 5.72 4.20 20.27
C GLU A 74 5.95 4.62 21.72
N ASP A 75 5.18 5.59 22.21
CA ASP A 75 5.31 6.14 23.57
C ASP A 75 5.02 5.08 24.64
N ARG A 76 3.94 4.32 24.48
CA ARG A 76 3.56 3.24 25.41
C ARG A 76 4.60 2.12 25.40
N THR A 77 5.09 1.72 24.22
CA THR A 77 6.13 0.68 24.09
C THR A 77 7.44 1.13 24.74
N MET A 78 7.90 2.35 24.46
CA MET A 78 9.16 2.88 25.00
C MET A 78 9.10 3.01 26.54
N THR A 79 7.94 3.39 27.08
CA THR A 79 7.74 3.46 28.54
C THR A 79 8.02 2.11 29.19
N VAL A 80 7.45 1.02 28.68
CA VAL A 80 7.68 -0.33 29.21
C VAL A 80 9.09 -0.81 28.95
N VAL A 81 9.69 -0.50 27.79
CA VAL A 81 11.10 -0.82 27.51
C VAL A 81 12.02 -0.22 28.57
N ARG A 82 11.85 1.05 28.92
CA ARG A 82 12.68 1.73 29.94
C ARG A 82 12.58 1.06 31.29
N ILE A 83 11.36 0.74 31.74
CA ILE A 83 11.16 0.03 33.01
C ILE A 83 11.83 -1.34 32.98
N MET A 84 11.67 -2.08 31.87
CA MET A 84 12.27 -3.40 31.72
C MET A 84 13.81 -3.37 31.63
N GLN A 85 14.39 -2.30 31.08
CA GLN A 85 15.84 -2.08 31.06
C GLN A 85 16.39 -1.86 32.49
N VAL A 86 15.72 -1.02 33.29
CA VAL A 86 16.08 -0.78 34.70
C VAL A 86 15.98 -2.08 35.50
N PHE A 87 14.86 -2.79 35.37
CA PHE A 87 14.68 -4.10 35.99
C PHE A 87 15.79 -5.10 35.61
N ALA A 88 16.15 -5.16 34.32
CA ALA A 88 17.18 -6.07 33.83
C ALA A 88 18.55 -5.75 34.44
N HIS A 89 18.88 -4.46 34.57
CA HIS A 89 20.11 -3.99 35.20
C HIS A 89 20.14 -4.36 36.70
N ASP A 90 19.11 -3.99 37.45
CA ASP A 90 19.09 -4.14 38.92
C ASP A 90 19.05 -5.60 39.36
N LYS A 91 18.34 -6.46 38.62
CA LYS A 91 18.33 -7.92 38.88
C LYS A 91 19.47 -8.66 38.17
N LYS A 92 20.46 -7.96 37.61
CA LYS A 92 21.65 -8.51 36.92
C LYS A 92 21.30 -9.54 35.83
N LYS A 93 20.23 -9.30 35.07
CA LYS A 93 19.74 -10.17 33.98
C LYS A 93 20.44 -9.82 32.65
N SER A 94 21.72 -10.16 32.53
CA SER A 94 22.55 -9.83 31.36
C SER A 94 21.90 -10.17 30.00
N LYS A 95 21.32 -11.37 29.85
CA LYS A 95 20.63 -11.78 28.61
C LYS A 95 19.43 -10.89 28.25
N LEU A 96 18.69 -10.41 29.26
CA LEU A 96 17.54 -9.53 29.04
C LEU A 96 18.02 -8.11 28.70
N GLN A 97 19.04 -7.63 29.40
CA GLN A 97 19.67 -6.35 29.15
C GLN A 97 20.20 -6.27 27.71
N SER A 98 20.95 -7.26 27.24
CA SER A 98 21.44 -7.29 25.84
C SER A 98 20.31 -7.27 24.81
N LYS A 99 19.18 -7.94 25.09
CA LYS A 99 18.02 -7.94 24.18
C LYS A 99 17.33 -6.58 24.11
N LEU A 100 17.22 -5.88 25.24
CA LEU A 100 16.55 -4.59 25.32
C LEU A 100 17.47 -3.41 24.96
N PHE A 101 18.79 -3.61 24.98
CA PHE A 101 19.78 -2.54 24.82
C PHE A 101 19.65 -1.79 23.48
N HIS A 102 19.37 -2.51 22.39
CA HIS A 102 19.26 -1.91 21.05
C HIS A 102 17.90 -1.25 20.78
N ILE A 103 16.94 -1.38 21.70
CA ILE A 103 15.60 -0.82 21.54
C ILE A 103 15.64 0.62 22.08
N THR A 104 16.08 1.54 21.22
CA THR A 104 16.18 2.96 21.51
C THR A 104 14.94 3.71 21.01
N THR A 105 14.76 4.95 21.48
CA THR A 105 13.70 5.85 20.97
C THR A 105 13.83 6.07 19.47
N ASP A 106 15.06 6.28 18.98
CA ASP A 106 15.35 6.44 17.55
C ASP A 106 14.99 5.19 16.73
N TYR A 107 15.32 4.00 17.25
CA TYR A 107 14.94 2.75 16.59
C TYR A 107 13.42 2.58 16.49
N ILE A 108 12.69 2.88 17.58
CA ILE A 108 11.22 2.79 17.61
C ILE A 108 10.57 3.78 16.64
N GLN A 109 11.03 5.03 16.61
CA GLN A 109 10.46 6.07 15.76
C GLN A 109 10.67 5.79 14.27
N ASN A 110 11.80 5.20 13.90
CA ASN A 110 12.17 4.98 12.50
C ASN A 110 11.85 3.57 11.97
N CYS A 111 11.41 2.63 12.81
CA CYS A 111 11.08 1.27 12.36
C CYS A 111 9.77 1.23 11.54
N LEU A 112 9.68 0.26 10.63
CA LEU A 112 8.49 0.09 9.79
C LEU A 112 7.25 -0.24 10.63
N ASP A 113 6.05 0.13 10.15
CA ASP A 113 4.78 -0.09 10.87
C ASP A 113 4.59 -1.56 11.34
N LYS A 114 4.87 -2.53 10.45
CA LYS A 114 4.80 -3.96 10.77
C LYS A 114 5.87 -4.40 11.78
N GLU A 115 7.02 -3.75 11.78
CA GLU A 115 8.09 -4.02 12.74
C GLU A 115 7.77 -3.45 14.12
N LEU A 116 7.19 -2.25 14.18
CA LEU A 116 6.73 -1.63 15.43
C LEU A 116 5.72 -2.53 16.14
N ILE A 117 4.74 -3.08 15.41
CA ILE A 117 3.75 -4.02 15.97
C ILE A 117 4.43 -5.27 16.54
N LYS A 118 5.37 -5.88 15.80
CA LYS A 118 6.11 -7.06 16.25
C LYS A 118 6.96 -6.76 17.48
N LEU A 119 7.66 -5.63 17.47
CA LEU A 119 8.48 -5.15 18.56
C LEU A 119 7.64 -4.92 19.81
N SER A 120 6.53 -4.20 19.69
CA SER A 120 5.62 -3.90 20.79
C SER A 120 5.04 -5.17 21.42
N LYS A 121 4.59 -6.14 20.61
CA LYS A 121 4.15 -7.46 21.07
C LYS A 121 5.25 -8.21 21.81
N ASN A 122 6.48 -8.18 21.30
CA ASN A 122 7.63 -8.82 21.96
C ASN A 122 7.92 -8.18 23.33
N ILE A 123 7.86 -6.84 23.42
CA ILE A 123 8.03 -6.12 24.68
C ILE A 123 6.90 -6.48 25.67
N TRP A 124 5.66 -6.49 25.21
CA TRP A 124 4.52 -6.91 26.02
C TRP A 124 4.69 -8.34 26.58
N LEU A 125 5.15 -9.29 25.75
CA LEU A 125 5.43 -10.67 26.19
C LEU A 125 6.55 -10.75 27.24
N ILE A 126 7.64 -10.01 27.01
CA ILE A 126 8.77 -9.92 27.94
C ILE A 126 8.31 -9.35 29.28
N ALA A 127 7.56 -8.26 29.25
CA ALA A 127 7.08 -7.56 30.43
C ALA A 127 6.07 -8.39 31.21
N ASN A 128 5.14 -9.09 30.53
CA ASN A 128 4.23 -10.03 31.19
C ASN A 128 4.94 -11.21 31.86
N LYS A 129 5.94 -11.78 31.19
CA LYS A 129 6.72 -12.91 31.71
C LYS A 129 7.48 -12.54 32.99
N HIS A 130 7.99 -11.32 33.06
CA HIS A 130 8.82 -10.87 34.19
C HIS A 130 8.05 -10.13 35.28
N GLY A 131 6.99 -9.39 34.91
CA GLY A 131 6.08 -8.71 35.83
C GLY A 131 5.09 -9.67 36.51
N GLY A 132 4.94 -10.90 36.00
CA GLY A 132 4.09 -11.92 36.61
C GLY A 132 2.60 -11.74 36.34
N TYR A 133 2.23 -10.95 35.34
CA TYR A 133 0.84 -10.67 34.97
C TYR A 133 0.23 -11.76 34.07
N ALA A 134 1.06 -12.46 33.29
CA ALA A 134 0.62 -13.63 32.53
C ALA A 134 0.65 -14.89 33.41
N LEU A 135 -0.44 -15.15 34.12
CA LEU A 135 -0.65 -16.43 34.81
C LEU A 135 -1.11 -17.48 33.80
N THR A 136 -0.34 -18.57 33.65
CA THR A 136 -0.86 -19.78 33.00
C THR A 136 -2.07 -20.30 33.79
N PHE A 137 -2.94 -21.12 33.17
CA PHE A 137 -4.11 -21.68 33.88
C PHE A 137 -3.72 -22.40 35.19
N VAL A 138 -2.58 -23.09 35.18
CA VAL A 138 -2.00 -23.75 36.35
C VAL A 138 -1.55 -22.73 37.41
N ASP A 139 -0.96 -21.61 36.99
CA ASP A 139 -0.54 -20.55 37.91
C ASP A 139 -1.73 -19.76 38.48
N LYS A 140 -2.84 -19.65 37.74
CA LYS A 140 -4.11 -19.10 38.27
C LYS A 140 -4.65 -19.99 39.39
N ILE A 141 -4.66 -21.31 39.19
CA ILE A 141 -5.08 -22.28 40.22
C ILE A 141 -4.14 -22.22 41.43
N LYS A 142 -2.81 -22.20 41.21
CA LYS A 142 -1.84 -22.09 42.30
C LYS A 142 -1.94 -20.78 43.06
N SER A 143 -2.23 -19.67 42.39
CA SER A 143 -2.41 -18.36 43.02
C SER A 143 -3.73 -18.25 43.78
N ALA A 144 -4.79 -18.90 43.29
CA ALA A 144 -6.05 -19.02 44.02
C ALA A 144 -5.93 -19.91 45.27
N LEU A 145 -5.10 -20.95 45.21
CA LEU A 145 -4.80 -21.85 46.33
C LEU A 145 -3.76 -21.27 47.31
N ASN A 146 -2.86 -20.38 46.85
CA ASN A 146 -1.84 -19.71 47.66
C ASN A 146 -1.84 -18.19 47.37
N PRO A 147 -2.66 -17.40 48.10
CA PRO A 147 -2.80 -15.96 47.88
C PRO A 147 -1.52 -15.15 48.14
N GLU A 148 -0.51 -15.73 48.79
CA GLU A 148 0.83 -15.15 48.94
C GLU A 148 1.51 -14.81 47.59
N ASN A 149 1.21 -15.53 46.51
CA ASN A 149 1.81 -15.29 45.18
C ASN A 149 1.27 -14.01 44.48
N LEU A 150 0.11 -13.48 44.89
CA LEU A 150 -0.36 -12.15 44.48
C LEU A 150 0.55 -11.02 45.02
N LYS A 151 1.40 -11.28 46.03
CA LYS A 151 2.38 -10.30 46.52
C LYS A 151 3.49 -10.01 45.50
N ILE A 152 3.71 -10.88 44.51
CA ILE A 152 4.82 -10.76 43.54
C ILE A 152 4.54 -9.65 42.51
N THR A 153 3.32 -9.56 41.99
CA THR A 153 2.89 -8.49 41.07
C THR A 153 2.92 -7.13 41.77
N THR A 154 2.39 -7.05 43.00
CA THR A 154 2.44 -5.83 43.82
C THR A 154 3.87 -5.43 44.20
N LYS A 155 4.81 -6.37 44.30
CA LYS A 155 6.23 -6.06 44.53
C LYS A 155 6.90 -5.48 43.27
N PHE A 156 6.65 -6.05 42.10
CA PHE A 156 7.23 -5.53 40.85
C PHE A 156 6.74 -4.11 40.56
N GLU A 157 5.43 -3.88 40.74
CA GLU A 157 4.84 -2.56 40.61
C GLU A 157 5.44 -1.56 41.60
N LYS A 158 5.63 -1.94 42.87
CA LYS A 158 6.24 -1.08 43.88
C LYS A 158 7.74 -0.81 43.65
N GLU A 159 8.49 -1.80 43.16
CA GLU A 159 9.95 -1.66 42.96
C GLU A 159 10.31 -0.97 41.64
N PHE A 160 9.56 -1.23 40.57
CA PHE A 160 9.93 -0.83 39.20
C PHE A 160 8.85 -0.01 38.47
N GLY A 161 7.64 0.11 39.03
CA GLY A 161 6.58 0.95 38.46
C GLY A 161 5.84 0.36 37.25
N LEU A 162 6.16 -0.87 36.82
CA LEU A 162 5.35 -1.56 35.82
C LEU A 162 4.06 -2.04 36.48
N ASN A 163 2.92 -1.53 36.03
CA ASN A 163 1.60 -1.99 36.45
C ASN A 163 0.88 -2.73 35.31
N GLN A 164 -0.22 -3.40 35.65
CA GLN A 164 -1.01 -4.15 34.66
C GLN A 164 -1.65 -3.23 33.61
N ASP A 165 -2.04 -2.01 33.99
CA ASP A 165 -2.66 -1.04 33.09
C ASP A 165 -1.70 -0.62 31.98
N MET A 166 -0.39 -0.48 32.25
CA MET A 166 0.61 -0.21 31.21
C MET A 166 0.68 -1.32 30.17
N LEU A 167 0.52 -2.59 30.57
CA LEU A 167 0.51 -3.72 29.65
C LEU A 167 -0.77 -3.78 28.83
N ARG A 168 -1.92 -3.55 29.46
CA ARG A 168 -3.20 -3.42 28.77
C ARG A 168 -3.20 -2.25 27.77
N ASN A 169 -2.62 -1.12 28.18
CA ASN A 169 -2.44 0.04 27.32
C ASN A 169 -1.61 -0.28 26.08
N ILE A 170 -0.57 -1.11 26.19
CA ILE A 170 0.19 -1.55 25.00
C ILE A 170 -0.68 -2.41 24.07
N GLU A 171 -1.49 -3.33 24.61
CA GLU A 171 -2.40 -4.15 23.79
C GLU A 171 -3.42 -3.29 23.05
N ASP A 172 -4.09 -2.39 23.78
CA ASP A 172 -5.10 -1.48 23.22
C ASP A 172 -4.49 -0.59 22.13
N ALA A 173 -3.29 -0.05 22.35
CA ALA A 173 -2.59 0.77 21.36
C ALA A 173 -2.14 -0.04 20.13
N ASN A 174 -1.73 -1.30 20.31
CA ASN A 174 -1.43 -2.18 19.18
C ASN A 174 -2.68 -2.40 18.33
N LEU A 175 -3.81 -2.71 18.95
CA LEU A 175 -5.07 -2.93 18.24
C LEU A 175 -5.53 -1.66 17.51
N SER A 176 -5.56 -0.52 18.19
CA SER A 176 -5.92 0.77 17.58
C SER A 176 -5.01 1.17 16.44
N PHE A 177 -3.69 0.90 16.52
CA PHE A 177 -2.77 1.17 15.43
C PHE A 177 -2.97 0.21 14.25
N ILE A 178 -3.19 -1.08 14.50
CA ILE A 178 -3.50 -2.06 13.44
C ILE A 178 -4.78 -1.66 12.70
N GLU A 179 -5.84 -1.29 13.42
CA GLU A 179 -7.10 -0.85 12.83
C GLU A 179 -6.90 0.40 11.94
N ALA A 180 -6.20 1.42 12.44
CA ALA A 180 -5.92 2.62 11.67
C ALA A 180 -5.04 2.34 10.43
N MET A 181 -4.07 1.43 10.55
CA MET A 181 -3.23 0.99 9.45
C MET A 181 -4.04 0.27 8.37
N LEU A 182 -4.93 -0.65 8.74
CA LEU A 182 -5.78 -1.37 7.80
C LEU A 182 -6.74 -0.42 7.04
N LEU A 183 -7.35 0.54 7.74
CA LEU A 183 -8.21 1.55 7.11
C LEU A 183 -7.43 2.42 6.11
N PHE A 184 -6.18 2.78 6.44
CA PHE A 184 -5.33 3.54 5.53
C PHE A 184 -4.91 2.71 4.31
N GLU A 185 -4.52 1.44 4.51
CA GLU A 185 -4.18 0.51 3.41
C GLU A 185 -5.37 0.29 2.47
N GLU A 186 -6.58 0.09 3.02
CA GLU A 186 -7.81 -0.05 2.23
C GLU A 186 -8.08 1.20 1.38
N ALA A 187 -8.01 2.39 1.99
CA ALA A 187 -8.22 3.65 1.27
C ALA A 187 -7.17 3.91 0.17
N MET A 188 -5.93 3.47 0.38
CA MET A 188 -4.87 3.54 -0.62
C MET A 188 -5.13 2.57 -1.78
N ASN A 189 -5.51 1.32 -1.49
CA ASN A 189 -5.86 0.34 -2.50
C ASN A 189 -7.05 0.81 -3.36
N GLU A 190 -8.09 1.39 -2.74
CA GLU A 190 -9.20 1.99 -3.48
C GLU A 190 -8.74 3.09 -4.45
N LYS A 191 -7.80 3.95 -4.03
CA LYS A 191 -7.23 4.98 -4.92
C LYS A 191 -6.44 4.37 -6.07
N GLU A 192 -5.69 3.31 -5.85
CA GLU A 192 -4.96 2.60 -6.90
C GLU A 192 -5.91 1.96 -7.92
N ASP A 193 -7.00 1.35 -7.45
CA ASP A 193 -8.05 0.80 -8.30
C ASP A 193 -8.74 1.88 -9.15
N LEU A 194 -9.02 3.04 -8.54
CA LEU A 194 -9.56 4.20 -9.26
C LEU A 194 -8.58 4.70 -10.33
N LEU A 195 -7.28 4.77 -10.02
CA LEU A 195 -6.24 5.13 -11.00
C LEU A 195 -6.20 4.14 -12.17
N PHE A 196 -6.32 2.83 -11.90
CA PHE A 196 -6.37 1.82 -12.94
C PHE A 196 -7.60 1.98 -13.85
N LYS A 197 -8.79 2.21 -13.26
CA LYS A 197 -10.02 2.49 -14.00
C LYS A 197 -9.90 3.74 -14.86
N ILE A 198 -9.33 4.81 -14.32
CA ILE A 198 -9.06 6.07 -15.04
C ILE A 198 -8.13 5.83 -16.23
N LYS A 199 -7.02 5.11 -16.05
CA LYS A 199 -6.10 4.74 -17.15
C LYS A 199 -6.81 3.96 -18.25
N LYS A 200 -7.65 2.99 -17.87
CA LYS A 200 -8.44 2.19 -18.81
C LYS A 200 -9.42 3.03 -19.62
N ILE A 201 -10.17 3.94 -18.97
CA ILE A 201 -11.12 4.84 -19.66
C ILE A 201 -10.37 5.76 -20.62
N ASN A 202 -9.23 6.34 -20.19
CA ASN A 202 -8.41 7.18 -21.06
C ASN A 202 -7.89 6.44 -22.30
N LYS A 203 -7.44 5.18 -22.15
CA LYS A 203 -7.02 4.35 -23.30
C LYS A 203 -8.18 4.14 -24.28
N GLN A 204 -9.40 3.91 -23.77
CA GLN A 204 -10.59 3.77 -24.60
C GLN A 204 -10.96 5.08 -25.32
N ILE A 205 -10.86 6.23 -24.64
CA ILE A 205 -11.09 7.54 -25.25
C ILE A 205 -10.08 7.81 -26.36
N LYS A 206 -8.78 7.60 -26.09
CA LYS A 206 -7.71 7.76 -27.10
C LYS A 206 -7.99 6.90 -28.35
N LYS A 207 -8.37 5.64 -28.14
CA LYS A 207 -8.71 4.71 -29.23
C LYS A 207 -9.96 5.16 -30.00
N LEU A 208 -11.02 5.57 -29.30
CA LEU A 208 -12.25 6.03 -29.93
C LEU A 208 -12.02 7.29 -30.79
N LEU A 209 -11.22 8.22 -30.28
CA LEU A 209 -10.81 9.41 -31.03
C LEU A 209 -10.04 9.04 -32.29
N ALA A 210 -8.98 8.22 -32.17
CA ALA A 210 -8.15 7.85 -33.31
C ALA A 210 -8.88 6.99 -34.36
N ASP A 211 -9.61 5.96 -33.93
CA ASP A 211 -10.15 4.94 -34.84
C ASP A 211 -11.49 5.34 -35.46
N LYS A 212 -12.27 6.21 -34.79
CA LYS A 212 -13.61 6.58 -35.27
C LYS A 212 -13.74 8.06 -35.52
N VAL A 213 -13.51 8.90 -34.51
CA VAL A 213 -13.81 10.34 -34.60
C VAL A 213 -12.88 11.02 -35.61
N ASP A 214 -11.57 10.76 -35.54
CA ASP A 214 -10.57 11.32 -36.46
C ASP A 214 -10.85 10.88 -37.92
N HIS A 215 -11.16 9.60 -38.14
CA HIS A 215 -11.48 9.07 -39.47
C HIS A 215 -12.80 9.63 -40.04
N LEU A 216 -13.82 9.81 -39.22
CA LEU A 216 -15.11 10.34 -39.67
C LEU A 216 -15.04 11.86 -39.87
N ALA A 217 -14.25 12.58 -39.07
CA ALA A 217 -14.01 14.01 -39.26
C ALA A 217 -13.34 14.31 -40.61
N LEU A 218 -12.43 13.43 -41.08
CA LEU A 218 -11.78 13.56 -42.40
C LEU A 218 -12.78 13.58 -43.56
N MET A 219 -13.93 12.91 -43.44
CA MET A 219 -14.95 12.92 -44.50
C MET A 219 -15.51 14.32 -44.76
N PHE A 220 -15.41 15.22 -43.79
CA PHE A 220 -15.91 16.58 -43.87
C PHE A 220 -14.85 17.62 -44.25
N GLU A 221 -13.63 17.18 -44.60
CA GLU A 221 -12.52 18.07 -44.98
C GLU A 221 -12.88 18.96 -46.18
N ASN A 222 -13.51 18.39 -47.20
CA ASN A 222 -13.89 19.12 -48.42
C ASN A 222 -15.28 19.76 -48.30
N ASP A 223 -16.24 19.06 -47.71
CA ASP A 223 -17.65 19.48 -47.68
C ASP A 223 -17.94 20.51 -46.58
N HIS A 224 -17.18 20.46 -45.46
CA HIS A 224 -17.31 21.39 -44.33
C HIS A 224 -15.93 21.80 -43.79
N PRO A 225 -15.12 22.54 -44.59
CA PRO A 225 -13.72 22.82 -44.28
C PRO A 225 -13.51 23.65 -43.01
N VAL A 226 -14.46 24.50 -42.64
CA VAL A 226 -14.39 25.33 -41.41
C VAL A 226 -14.44 24.44 -40.17
N PHE A 227 -15.43 23.53 -40.11
CA PHE A 227 -15.56 22.57 -39.01
C PHE A 227 -14.32 21.68 -38.89
N TYR A 228 -13.87 21.10 -40.01
CA TYR A 228 -12.70 20.23 -40.02
C TYR A 228 -11.42 20.95 -39.54
N LYS A 229 -11.22 22.20 -39.97
CA LYS A 229 -10.07 23.02 -39.53
C LYS A 229 -10.11 23.29 -38.02
N GLU A 230 -11.27 23.65 -37.47
CA GLU A 230 -11.42 23.83 -36.01
C GLU A 230 -11.13 22.55 -35.25
N TYR A 231 -11.64 21.41 -35.75
CA TYR A 231 -11.38 20.09 -35.18
C TYR A 231 -9.89 19.76 -35.13
N ARG A 232 -9.18 19.92 -36.27
CA ARG A 232 -7.74 19.67 -36.37
C ARG A 232 -6.92 20.52 -35.41
N ILE A 233 -7.24 21.80 -35.27
CA ILE A 233 -6.53 22.70 -34.34
C ILE A 233 -6.61 22.21 -32.90
N ILE A 234 -7.80 21.77 -32.45
CA ILE A 234 -7.99 21.23 -31.10
C ILE A 234 -7.24 19.91 -30.94
N ARG A 235 -7.37 19.01 -31.93
CA ARG A 235 -6.76 17.68 -31.90
C ARG A 235 -5.23 17.73 -31.90
N ASP A 236 -4.62 18.57 -32.72
CA ASP A 236 -3.16 18.71 -32.81
C ASP A 236 -2.56 19.26 -31.51
N LYS A 237 -3.24 20.21 -30.86
CA LYS A 237 -2.85 20.70 -29.52
C LYS A 237 -2.91 19.60 -28.46
N GLN A 238 -3.91 18.71 -28.53
CA GLN A 238 -4.02 17.58 -27.60
C GLN A 238 -2.88 16.56 -27.81
N LEU A 239 -2.48 16.33 -29.06
CA LEU A 239 -1.38 15.42 -29.42
C LEU A 239 -0.01 15.96 -29.01
N GLN A 240 0.23 17.27 -29.13
CA GLN A 240 1.49 17.91 -28.73
C GLN A 240 1.66 18.01 -27.21
N LYS A 241 0.57 18.14 -26.45
CA LYS A 241 0.58 18.22 -24.98
C LYS A 241 0.74 16.87 -24.28
N LEU A 242 0.74 15.75 -25.00
CA LEU A 242 1.05 14.44 -24.45
C LEU A 242 2.58 14.32 -24.34
N PRO A 243 3.19 14.33 -23.13
CA PRO A 243 4.57 13.84 -23.01
C PRO A 243 4.60 12.43 -23.60
N LYS A 244 5.64 12.11 -24.38
CA LYS A 244 5.86 10.75 -24.89
C LYS A 244 5.84 9.81 -23.68
N GLU A 245 4.73 9.09 -23.50
CA GLU A 245 4.64 7.97 -22.57
C GLU A 245 5.71 6.99 -23.07
N SER A 246 6.87 6.95 -22.39
CA SER A 246 7.88 5.94 -22.65
C SER A 246 7.21 4.58 -22.48
N ILE A 247 7.05 3.88 -23.60
CA ILE A 247 6.66 2.48 -23.66
C ILE A 247 7.87 1.71 -23.13
N ASP A 248 8.02 1.65 -21.81
CA ASP A 248 8.96 0.77 -21.11
C ASP A 248 8.47 0.67 -19.66
N GLN A 249 7.44 -0.15 -19.45
CA GLN A 249 7.11 -0.82 -18.18
C GLN A 249 5.98 -1.86 -18.38
N GLU A 250 5.96 -2.53 -19.55
CA GLU A 250 5.30 -3.84 -19.73
C GLU A 250 6.37 -4.94 -19.75
N THR A 251 7.08 -5.05 -18.64
CA THR A 251 7.87 -6.20 -18.15
C THR A 251 8.01 -5.85 -16.67
N ASP A 252 7.38 -6.52 -15.70
CA ASP A 252 7.61 -7.92 -15.39
C ASP A 252 6.61 -8.37 -14.30
N PHE A 253 5.39 -8.80 -14.68
CA PHE A 253 4.41 -9.37 -13.72
C PHE A 253 3.95 -10.79 -14.13
N ALA A 254 4.45 -11.30 -15.25
CA ALA A 254 4.21 -12.69 -15.66
C ALA A 254 5.17 -13.68 -14.96
N ASP A 255 6.31 -13.23 -14.43
CA ASP A 255 7.28 -14.07 -13.70
C ASP A 255 7.01 -14.21 -12.18
N LEU A 256 5.92 -13.63 -11.66
CA LEU A 256 5.60 -13.69 -10.22
C LEU A 256 4.44 -14.65 -9.85
N LEU A 257 3.91 -15.43 -10.81
CA LEU A 257 2.70 -16.26 -10.59
C LEU A 257 2.74 -17.71 -11.12
N LEU A 258 3.92 -18.27 -11.42
CA LEU A 258 4.14 -19.71 -11.70
C LEU A 258 5.59 -20.01 -11.24
N ASP A 259 5.97 -20.93 -10.38
CA ASP A 259 5.36 -22.13 -9.81
C ASP A 259 5.97 -22.37 -8.41
N ASP A 260 5.13 -22.64 -7.42
CA ASP A 260 5.54 -23.36 -6.21
C ASP A 260 4.74 -24.66 -6.16
N VAL A 261 5.18 -25.66 -6.93
CA VAL A 261 4.81 -27.08 -6.73
C VAL A 261 6.05 -27.96 -6.89
N GLN A 262 6.64 -28.25 -5.74
CA GLN A 262 7.42 -29.44 -5.36
C GLN A 262 7.71 -30.51 -6.45
N THR A 263 8.97 -30.97 -6.53
CA THR A 263 9.32 -32.37 -6.18
C THR A 263 10.84 -32.66 -6.16
N LYS A 264 11.31 -33.04 -4.95
CA LYS A 264 12.38 -33.98 -4.55
C LYS A 264 13.80 -33.94 -5.16
N PRO A 265 14.85 -34.05 -4.32
CA PRO A 265 16.23 -34.22 -4.75
C PRO A 265 16.50 -35.66 -5.23
N THR A 266 17.04 -35.83 -6.43
CA THR A 266 17.51 -37.13 -6.92
C THR A 266 18.98 -37.32 -6.57
N LEU A 267 19.27 -38.32 -5.74
CA LEU A 267 20.60 -38.89 -5.54
C LEU A 267 21.24 -39.25 -6.89
N LYS A 268 22.51 -38.87 -7.09
CA LYS A 268 23.42 -39.57 -8.01
C LYS A 268 24.49 -40.30 -7.20
N THR A 269 24.29 -41.60 -7.07
CA THR A 269 25.30 -42.57 -6.67
C THR A 269 26.28 -42.84 -7.82
N SER A 270 27.56 -42.94 -7.43
CA SER A 270 28.63 -43.81 -7.94
C SER A 270 28.94 -43.86 -9.44
N LYS A 271 30.22 -43.62 -9.76
CA LYS A 271 31.10 -44.57 -10.46
C LYS A 271 32.58 -44.15 -10.36
N ALA A 272 33.31 -44.75 -9.42
CA ALA A 272 34.65 -45.28 -9.68
C ALA A 272 34.47 -46.69 -10.33
N PRO A 273 35.47 -47.36 -10.97
CA PRO A 273 36.92 -47.27 -10.72
C PRO A 273 37.84 -47.45 -11.96
N LYS A 274 39.16 -47.27 -11.78
CA LYS A 274 40.19 -48.28 -12.17
C LYS A 274 41.56 -47.95 -11.57
N LYS A 275 42.17 -48.95 -10.93
CA LYS A 275 43.54 -49.00 -10.38
C LYS A 275 44.56 -49.39 -11.47
N ALA A 276 45.81 -48.91 -11.33
CA ALA A 276 47.07 -49.68 -11.46
C ALA A 276 48.24 -48.75 -11.04
N LYS A 277 48.82 -48.90 -9.83
CA LYS A 277 50.03 -49.65 -9.40
C LYS A 277 51.35 -48.83 -9.47
N PRO A 278 52.36 -49.17 -8.64
CA PRO A 278 53.20 -48.21 -7.92
C PRO A 278 54.59 -48.00 -8.56
N VAL A 279 55.26 -46.90 -8.20
CA VAL A 279 56.72 -46.80 -8.32
C VAL A 279 57.31 -46.39 -6.98
N ILE A 280 58.15 -47.29 -6.49
CA ILE A 280 59.08 -47.15 -5.38
C ILE A 280 60.17 -46.15 -5.77
N LYS A 281 60.51 -45.23 -4.86
CA LYS A 281 61.89 -44.87 -4.50
C LYS A 281 61.87 -44.11 -3.18
#